data_AF-A0A672HAW1-F1
#
_entry.id   AF-A0A672HAW1-F1
#
_cell.length_a   1.000
_cell.length_b   1.000
_cell.length_c   1.000
_cell.angle_alpha   90.00
_cell.angle_beta   90.00
_cell.angle_gamma   90.00
#
_symmetry.space_group_name_H-M   'P 1'
#
loop_
_entity.id
_entity.type
_entity.pdbx_description
1 polymer ?
#
loop_
_entity_poly.entity_id
_entity_poly.type
_entity_poly.pdbx_seq_one_letter_code
_entity_poly.pdbx_strand_id
1 'polypeptide(L)'
;MFCLNSTRTCIYSNVSAGGADALRNFLTFLCLSLPFVAVNPCCYYPCQNSGVCVRFGENLFKCDCTNTGFYGDNCTVAEFGTRVRLMMKPSPTTIHFLLTHFHWFWDMVNNSFLRDVFMRLLLTGRSSLIPSPPTYNSKYGYLSWESYYNTSYYTRILPPVPEDCPLPMGTKAQDKYECHHISCNDTKISSW
;
A
#
# COMPACT_ATOMS: atom_id res chain seq x y z
N MET A 1 -19.49 -19.78 -26.23
CA MET A 1 -19.02 -18.75 -25.29
C MET A 1 -17.51 -18.72 -25.40
N PHE A 2 -16.93 -17.64 -25.97
CA PHE A 2 -15.49 -17.55 -26.18
C PHE A 2 -14.85 -16.84 -24.98
N CYS A 3 -13.97 -17.54 -24.26
CA CYS A 3 -13.07 -16.93 -23.30
C CYS A 3 -11.90 -16.32 -24.07
N LEU A 4 -11.97 -15.01 -24.31
CA LEU A 4 -10.78 -14.25 -24.69
C LEU A 4 -10.07 -13.80 -23.42
N ASN A 5 -8.75 -13.94 -23.48
CA ASN A 5 -7.76 -13.78 -22.43
C ASN A 5 -7.93 -12.53 -21.55
N SER A 6 -7.47 -12.65 -20.29
CA SER A 6 -6.91 -11.56 -19.46
C SER A 6 -7.83 -10.61 -18.67
N THR A 7 -9.15 -10.78 -18.61
CA THR A 7 -9.95 -10.07 -17.58
C THR A 7 -11.06 -10.95 -17.02
N ARG A 8 -10.91 -11.36 -15.75
CA ARG A 8 -11.91 -12.14 -14.99
C ARG A 8 -13.10 -11.25 -14.60
N THR A 9 -13.93 -10.87 -15.57
CA THR A 9 -15.23 -10.25 -15.34
C THR A 9 -16.28 -10.96 -16.18
N CYS A 10 -17.06 -11.83 -15.56
CA CYS A 10 -18.26 -12.42 -16.17
C CYS A 10 -19.36 -11.35 -16.17
N ILE A 11 -19.53 -10.64 -17.28
CA ILE A 11 -20.66 -9.73 -17.48
C ILE A 11 -21.82 -10.53 -18.07
N TYR A 12 -22.97 -10.50 -17.39
CA TYR A 12 -24.23 -11.12 -17.83
C TYR A 12 -24.69 -10.46 -19.14
N SER A 13 -24.65 -11.21 -20.25
CA SER A 13 -25.31 -10.81 -21.49
C SER A 13 -26.52 -11.72 -21.73
N ASN A 14 -27.71 -11.14 -21.62
CA ASN A 14 -28.97 -11.82 -21.90
C ASN A 14 -29.06 -12.15 -23.40
N VAL A 15 -28.94 -13.44 -23.77
CA VAL A 15 -29.27 -13.93 -25.11
C VAL A 15 -30.30 -15.05 -25.02
N SER A 16 -31.43 -14.81 -25.68
CA SER A 16 -32.66 -15.59 -25.73
C SER A 16 -32.53 -16.90 -26.51
N ALA A 17 -33.13 -17.95 -25.92
CA ALA A 17 -33.78 -19.15 -26.46
C ALA A 17 -33.21 -19.90 -27.70
N GLY A 18 -32.89 -21.19 -27.49
CA GLY A 18 -32.74 -22.18 -28.57
C GLY A 18 -32.05 -23.48 -28.15
N GLY A 19 -32.84 -24.47 -27.69
CA GLY A 19 -32.61 -25.92 -27.50
C GLY A 19 -31.18 -26.48 -27.35
N ALA A 20 -30.77 -26.81 -26.11
CA ALA A 20 -29.67 -27.74 -25.79
C ALA A 20 -29.63 -28.03 -24.27
N ASP A 21 -30.63 -28.74 -23.76
CA ASP A 21 -31.00 -28.68 -22.34
C ASP A 21 -30.12 -29.55 -21.41
N ALA A 22 -29.47 -30.59 -21.93
CA ALA A 22 -28.58 -31.45 -21.13
C ALA A 22 -27.15 -30.89 -21.00
N LEU A 23 -26.62 -30.28 -22.07
CA LEU A 23 -25.26 -29.74 -22.12
C LEU A 23 -25.17 -28.36 -21.43
N ARG A 24 -26.26 -27.57 -21.47
CA ARG A 24 -26.43 -26.36 -20.65
C ARG A 24 -26.36 -26.68 -19.17
N ASN A 25 -27.10 -27.68 -18.70
CA ASN A 25 -27.15 -28.05 -17.29
C ASN A 25 -25.79 -28.55 -16.80
N PHE A 26 -25.08 -29.37 -17.59
CA PHE A 26 -23.74 -29.85 -17.25
C PHE A 26 -22.70 -28.71 -17.19
N LEU A 27 -22.76 -27.76 -18.14
CA LEU A 27 -21.88 -26.59 -18.16
C LEU A 27 -22.20 -25.57 -17.06
N THR A 28 -23.47 -25.39 -16.69
CA THR A 28 -23.85 -24.56 -15.54
C THR A 28 -23.46 -25.18 -14.21
N PHE A 29 -23.57 -26.52 -14.06
CA PHE A 29 -23.11 -27.24 -12.87
C PHE A 29 -21.57 -27.19 -12.72
N LEU A 30 -20.83 -27.32 -13.82
CA LEU A 30 -19.37 -27.13 -13.83
C LEU A 30 -18.96 -25.69 -13.46
N CYS A 31 -19.71 -24.69 -13.92
CA CYS A 31 -19.44 -23.29 -13.61
C CYS A 31 -19.74 -22.93 -12.13
N LEU A 32 -20.78 -23.54 -11.53
CA LEU A 32 -21.11 -23.41 -10.11
C LEU A 32 -20.10 -24.10 -9.18
N SER A 33 -19.29 -25.03 -9.71
CA SER A 33 -18.28 -25.79 -8.94
C SER A 33 -16.89 -25.15 -8.91
N LEU A 34 -16.66 -24.07 -9.67
CA LEU A 34 -15.39 -23.36 -9.61
C LEU A 34 -15.37 -22.49 -8.34
N PRO A 35 -14.47 -22.75 -7.37
CA PRO A 35 -14.31 -21.85 -6.25
C PRO A 35 -13.92 -20.50 -6.82
N PHE A 36 -14.73 -19.48 -6.55
CA PHE A 36 -14.32 -18.10 -6.73
C PHE A 36 -13.10 -17.91 -5.83
N VAL A 37 -11.89 -18.00 -6.41
CA VAL A 37 -10.65 -17.74 -5.66
C VAL A 37 -10.68 -16.27 -5.30
N ALA A 38 -11.13 -16.00 -4.10
CA ALA A 38 -11.14 -14.66 -3.58
C ALA A 38 -9.70 -14.21 -3.37
N VAL A 39 -9.33 -13.18 -4.13
CA VAL A 39 -8.02 -12.53 -3.99
C VAL A 39 -8.03 -11.75 -2.68
N ASN A 40 -6.89 -11.73 -2.00
CA ASN A 40 -6.75 -10.96 -0.79
C ASN A 40 -7.05 -9.47 -1.06
N PRO A 41 -8.04 -8.88 -0.36
CA PRO A 41 -8.43 -7.50 -0.59
C PRO A 41 -7.31 -6.48 -0.32
N CYS A 42 -6.33 -6.82 0.53
CA CYS A 42 -5.18 -5.95 0.78
C CYS A 42 -4.20 -5.86 -0.40
N CYS A 43 -4.30 -6.73 -1.42
CA CYS A 43 -3.48 -6.64 -2.64
C CYS A 43 -3.79 -5.40 -3.50
N TYR A 44 -4.93 -4.74 -3.27
CA TYR A 44 -5.29 -3.48 -3.93
C TYR A 44 -4.74 -2.24 -3.21
N TYR A 45 -4.09 -2.41 -2.06
CA TYR A 45 -3.66 -1.32 -1.18
C TYR A 45 -4.77 -0.28 -0.93
N PRO A 46 -5.94 -0.70 -0.38
CA PRO A 46 -7.09 0.19 -0.25
C PRO A 46 -6.90 1.29 0.80
N CYS A 47 -6.13 1.02 1.86
CA CYS A 47 -5.91 1.96 2.96
C CYS A 47 -4.91 3.06 2.57
N GLN A 48 -5.35 4.32 2.65
CA GLN A 48 -4.52 5.49 2.34
C GLN A 48 -3.94 6.13 3.61
N ASN A 49 -3.07 7.13 3.44
CA ASN A 49 -2.56 7.99 4.52
C ASN A 49 -2.00 7.22 5.74
N SER A 50 -1.14 6.22 5.49
CA SER A 50 -0.54 5.36 6.53
C SER A 50 -1.52 4.49 7.34
N GLY A 51 -2.75 4.29 6.85
CA GLY A 51 -3.68 3.31 7.43
C GLY A 51 -3.19 1.87 7.24
N VAL A 52 -3.46 1.01 8.22
CA VAL A 52 -3.04 -0.41 8.20
C VAL A 52 -4.18 -1.29 7.68
N CYS A 53 -3.92 -2.08 6.63
CA CYS A 53 -4.90 -3.04 6.10
C CYS A 53 -4.90 -4.32 6.92
N VAL A 54 -6.06 -4.65 7.49
CA VAL A 54 -6.27 -5.90 8.22
C VAL A 54 -7.34 -6.71 7.48
N ARG A 55 -7.01 -7.97 7.17
CA ARG A 55 -7.93 -8.91 6.54
C ARG A 55 -8.88 -9.48 7.59
N PHE A 56 -10.18 -9.47 7.29
CA PHE A 56 -11.24 -10.04 8.11
C PHE A 56 -11.99 -11.10 7.32
N GLY A 57 -12.05 -12.33 7.83
CA GLY A 57 -12.69 -13.45 7.12
C GLY A 57 -12.05 -13.74 5.76
N GLU A 58 -12.82 -14.35 4.85
CA GLU A 58 -12.30 -14.80 3.57
C GLU A 58 -12.05 -13.62 2.60
N ASN A 59 -12.99 -12.66 2.52
CA ASN A 59 -13.03 -11.64 1.46
C ASN A 59 -13.17 -10.20 1.98
N LEU A 60 -13.20 -9.98 3.29
CA LEU A 60 -13.39 -8.65 3.87
C LEU A 60 -12.05 -8.08 4.33
N PHE A 61 -11.97 -6.76 4.35
CA PHE A 61 -10.86 -6.03 4.94
C PHE A 61 -11.41 -4.87 5.76
N LYS A 62 -10.57 -4.36 6.66
CA LYS A 62 -10.82 -3.12 7.36
C LYS A 62 -9.50 -2.37 7.50
N CYS A 63 -9.55 -1.07 7.30
CA CYS A 63 -8.41 -0.21 7.55
C CYS A 63 -8.43 0.28 9.01
N ASP A 64 -7.30 0.12 9.69
CA ASP A 64 -7.05 0.81 10.94
C ASP A 64 -6.47 2.20 10.63
N CYS A 65 -7.28 3.24 10.84
CA CYS A 65 -6.92 4.64 10.60
C CYS A 65 -6.43 5.35 11.88
N THR A 66 -6.15 4.62 12.97
CA THR A 66 -5.73 5.22 14.24
C THR A 66 -4.49 6.11 14.08
N ASN A 67 -4.52 7.28 14.71
CA ASN A 67 -3.42 8.27 14.70
C ASN A 67 -2.96 8.75 13.30
N THR A 68 -3.75 8.52 12.25
CA THR A 68 -3.48 9.07 10.90
C THR A 68 -4.05 10.48 10.74
N GLY A 69 -5.07 10.84 11.53
CA GLY A 69 -5.85 12.07 11.36
C GLY A 69 -6.86 12.00 10.21
N PHE A 70 -7.18 10.79 9.75
CA PHE A 70 -8.19 10.48 8.74
C PHE A 70 -9.15 9.40 9.25
N TYR A 71 -10.34 9.36 8.65
CA TYR A 71 -11.37 8.36 8.92
C TYR A 71 -12.04 7.87 7.63
N GLY A 72 -13.01 6.95 7.79
CA GLY A 72 -13.70 6.25 6.70
C GLY A 72 -13.07 4.90 6.38
N ASP A 73 -13.70 4.12 5.50
CA ASP A 73 -13.31 2.74 5.24
C ASP A 73 -11.89 2.58 4.67
N ASN A 74 -11.42 3.60 3.93
CA ASN A 74 -10.10 3.63 3.28
C ASN A 74 -9.16 4.72 3.84
N CYS A 75 -9.50 5.33 4.99
CA CYS A 75 -8.72 6.42 5.60
C CYS A 75 -8.49 7.65 4.67
N THR A 76 -9.49 8.05 3.90
CA THR A 76 -9.39 9.15 2.93
C THR A 76 -9.99 10.46 3.43
N VAL A 77 -10.90 10.41 4.40
CA VAL A 77 -11.62 11.60 4.87
C VAL A 77 -10.82 12.26 5.99
N ALA A 78 -10.30 13.47 5.75
CA ALA A 78 -9.47 14.18 6.70
C ALA A 78 -10.29 14.81 7.84
N GLU A 79 -9.78 14.73 9.06
CA GLU A 79 -10.27 15.55 10.17
C GLU A 79 -9.96 17.04 9.94
N PHE A 80 -10.63 17.93 10.68
CA PHE A 80 -10.47 19.37 10.50
C PHE A 80 -9.01 19.84 10.65
N GLY A 81 -8.31 19.40 11.70
CA GLY A 81 -6.92 19.77 11.95
C GLY A 81 -5.98 19.28 10.85
N THR A 82 -6.17 18.03 10.40
CA THR A 82 -5.43 17.44 9.29
C THR A 82 -5.66 18.18 7.99
N ARG A 83 -6.91 18.58 7.71
CA ARG A 83 -7.27 19.36 6.52
C ARG A 83 -6.55 20.72 6.50
N VAL A 84 -6.50 21.42 7.63
CA VAL A 84 -5.76 22.69 7.74
C VAL A 84 -4.26 22.48 7.55
N ARG A 85 -3.68 21.45 8.17
CA ARG A 85 -2.26 21.11 8.01
C ARG A 85 -1.90 20.79 6.55
N LEU A 86 -2.75 20.04 5.84
CA LEU A 86 -2.53 19.71 4.43
C LEU A 86 -2.60 20.95 3.54
N MET A 87 -3.53 21.88 3.81
CA MET A 87 -3.64 23.13 3.07
C MET A 87 -2.44 24.05 3.29
N MET A 88 -1.85 24.04 4.49
CA MET A 88 -0.68 24.87 4.83
C MET A 88 0.66 24.21 4.47
N LYS A 89 0.69 22.90 4.20
CA LYS A 89 1.92 22.17 3.90
C LYS A 89 2.44 22.55 2.51
N PRO A 90 3.58 23.25 2.39
CA PRO A 90 4.15 23.58 1.09
C PRO A 90 4.70 22.32 0.40
N SER A 91 4.82 22.39 -0.93
CA SER A 91 5.38 21.29 -1.70
C SER A 91 6.88 21.07 -1.37
N PRO A 92 7.41 19.85 -1.49
CA PRO A 92 8.82 19.57 -1.22
C PRO A 92 9.78 20.41 -2.08
N THR A 93 9.40 20.72 -3.32
CA THR A 93 10.20 21.57 -4.22
C THR A 93 10.20 23.03 -3.76
N THR A 94 9.06 23.54 -3.30
CA THR A 94 8.98 24.90 -2.70
C THR A 94 9.85 25.01 -1.45
N ILE A 95 9.82 24.00 -0.57
CA ILE A 95 10.67 23.97 0.63
C ILE A 95 12.15 23.95 0.25
N HIS A 96 12.53 23.12 -0.73
CA HIS A 96 13.90 23.05 -1.20
C HIS A 96 14.37 24.38 -1.80
N PHE A 97 13.53 25.04 -2.60
CA PHE A 97 13.81 26.36 -3.15
C PHE A 97 14.02 27.41 -2.05
N LEU A 98 13.11 27.47 -1.06
CA LEU A 98 13.19 28.41 0.07
C LEU A 98 14.48 28.21 0.90
N LEU A 99 14.86 26.95 1.14
CA LEU A 99 16.06 26.60 1.90
C LEU A 99 17.38 26.92 1.17
N THR A 100 17.37 26.96 -0.17
CA THR A 100 18.61 27.06 -0.97
C THR A 100 18.84 28.43 -1.60
N HIS A 101 17.80 29.19 -1.93
CA HIS A 101 17.96 30.41 -2.74
C HIS A 101 18.21 31.69 -1.94
N PHE A 102 17.75 31.77 -0.69
CA PHE A 102 17.80 33.01 0.10
C PHE A 102 18.96 33.03 1.10
N HIS A 103 20.21 33.04 0.61
CA HIS A 103 21.40 32.96 1.47
C HIS A 103 21.46 34.07 2.54
N TRP A 104 21.19 35.33 2.18
CA TRP A 104 21.21 36.45 3.13
C TRP A 104 20.24 36.28 4.31
N PHE A 105 19.06 35.69 4.04
CA PHE A 105 18.05 35.42 5.06
C PHE A 105 18.53 34.32 6.00
N TRP A 106 19.11 33.24 5.44
CA TRP A 106 19.63 32.15 6.23
C TRP A 106 20.88 32.53 7.04
N ASP A 107 21.73 33.42 6.54
CA ASP A 107 22.87 33.96 7.31
C ASP A 107 22.39 34.79 8.52
N MET A 108 21.31 35.57 8.35
CA MET A 108 20.66 36.27 9.45
C MET A 108 20.06 35.31 10.48
N VAL A 109 19.36 34.26 10.02
CA VAL A 109 18.75 33.24 10.88
C VAL A 109 19.81 32.44 11.64
N ASN A 110 20.89 32.03 10.97
CA ASN A 110 21.95 31.19 11.54
C ASN A 110 22.76 31.89 12.64
N ASN A 111 22.91 33.21 12.57
CA ASN A 111 23.58 34.02 13.60
C ASN A 111 22.67 34.39 14.78
N SER A 112 21.43 33.92 14.81
CA SER A 112 20.44 34.22 15.84
C SER A 112 19.97 32.96 16.57
N PHE A 113 19.13 33.12 17.60
CA PHE A 113 18.48 32.00 18.31
C PHE A 113 17.52 31.19 17.42
N LEU A 114 17.07 31.76 16.29
CA LEU A 114 16.14 31.10 15.38
C LEU A 114 16.76 29.84 14.76
N ARG A 115 18.09 29.79 14.64
CA ARG A 115 18.83 28.61 14.17
C ARG A 115 18.36 27.33 14.88
N ASP A 116 18.33 27.35 16.21
CA ASP A 116 18.00 26.16 17.01
C ASP A 116 16.51 25.83 16.92
N VAL A 117 15.66 26.84 16.80
CA VAL A 117 14.22 26.66 16.56
C VAL A 117 13.96 25.99 15.21
N PHE A 118 14.62 26.46 14.14
CA PHE A 118 14.53 25.85 12.80
C PHE A 118 15.09 24.42 12.79
N MET A 119 16.24 24.18 13.42
CA MET A 119 16.81 22.84 13.52
C MET A 119 15.87 21.89 14.28
N ARG A 120 15.30 22.33 15.40
CA ARG A 120 14.32 21.53 16.15
C ARG A 120 13.07 21.23 15.30
N LEU A 121 12.56 22.22 14.57
CA LEU A 121 11.42 22.05 13.67
C LEU A 121 11.71 21.04 12.54
N LEU A 122 12.89 21.13 11.92
CA LEU A 122 13.32 20.20 10.86
C LEU A 122 13.48 18.78 11.38
N LEU A 123 14.13 18.61 12.54
CA LEU A 123 14.36 17.31 13.15
C LEU A 123 13.03 16.65 13.54
N THR A 124 12.15 17.37 14.24
CA THR A 124 10.84 16.85 14.63
C THR A 124 9.92 16.59 13.43
N GLY A 125 9.96 17.47 12.42
CA GLY A 125 9.22 17.28 11.19
C GLY A 125 9.60 16.01 10.45
N ARG A 126 10.91 15.67 10.39
CA ARG A 126 11.39 14.47 9.71
C ARG A 126 11.27 13.20 10.56
N SER A 127 11.58 13.26 11.84
CA SER A 127 11.55 12.08 12.72
C SER A 127 10.15 11.50 12.86
N SER A 128 9.11 12.34 12.78
CA SER A 128 7.71 11.89 12.85
C SER A 128 7.27 10.94 11.73
N LEU A 129 8.02 10.86 10.61
CA LEU A 129 7.73 9.92 9.52
C LEU A 129 8.27 8.51 9.78
N ILE A 130 9.16 8.34 10.76
CA ILE A 130 9.78 7.05 11.07
C ILE A 130 9.11 6.49 12.32
N PRO A 131 8.42 5.33 12.22
CA PRO A 131 7.81 4.71 13.38
C PRO A 131 8.91 4.21 14.33
N SER A 132 8.74 4.51 15.62
CA SER A 132 9.54 3.96 16.71
C SER A 132 8.58 3.54 17.81
N PRO A 133 8.52 2.24 18.19
CA PRO A 133 9.40 1.10 17.86
C PRO A 133 9.30 0.58 16.40
N PRO A 134 10.25 -0.28 15.94
CA PRO A 134 10.19 -0.89 14.61
C PRO A 134 8.91 -1.73 14.43
N THR A 135 8.38 -1.77 13.21
CA THR A 135 7.06 -2.33 12.92
C THR A 135 7.16 -3.67 12.16
N TYR A 136 7.48 -3.61 10.88
CA TYR A 136 7.47 -4.75 9.96
C TYR A 136 8.89 -5.18 9.60
N ASN A 137 9.04 -6.38 9.08
CA ASN A 137 10.31 -6.83 8.51
C ASN A 137 10.10 -7.56 7.17
N SER A 138 11.10 -8.26 6.67
CA SER A 138 11.01 -9.01 5.41
C SER A 138 10.09 -10.23 5.48
N LYS A 139 9.84 -10.78 6.68
CA LYS A 139 9.06 -12.00 6.91
C LYS A 139 7.64 -11.73 7.42
N TYR A 140 7.48 -10.75 8.30
CA TYR A 140 6.23 -10.41 8.98
C TYR A 140 5.74 -9.03 8.51
N GLY A 141 4.57 -9.01 7.88
CA GLY A 141 3.86 -7.79 7.46
C GLY A 141 2.85 -7.25 8.48
N TYR A 142 2.95 -7.70 9.73
CA TYR A 142 2.14 -7.25 10.86
C TYR A 142 3.03 -7.06 12.09
N LEU A 143 2.50 -6.35 13.10
CA LEU A 143 3.19 -6.12 14.36
C LEU A 143 3.31 -7.43 15.15
N SER A 144 4.53 -7.84 15.49
CA SER A 144 4.80 -9.08 16.22
C SER A 144 5.95 -8.91 17.19
N TRP A 145 6.01 -9.75 18.23
CA TRP A 145 7.14 -9.72 19.17
C TRP A 145 8.47 -10.08 18.48
N GLU A 146 8.42 -10.99 17.50
CA GLU A 146 9.58 -11.39 16.70
C GLU A 146 10.13 -10.24 15.86
N SER A 147 9.26 -9.44 15.23
CA SER A 147 9.70 -8.27 14.45
C SER A 147 10.28 -7.16 15.33
N TYR A 148 9.90 -7.10 16.61
CA TYR A 148 10.42 -6.15 17.58
C TYR A 148 11.76 -6.58 18.18
N TYR A 149 11.88 -7.85 18.61
CA TYR A 149 13.03 -8.33 19.38
C TYR A 149 14.20 -8.78 18.48
N ASN A 150 13.92 -9.37 17.32
CA ASN A 150 14.95 -9.98 16.49
C ASN A 150 15.69 -8.95 15.63
N THR A 151 16.86 -8.53 16.10
CA THR A 151 17.71 -7.52 15.44
C THR A 151 18.46 -8.04 14.20
N SER A 152 18.38 -9.34 13.89
CA SER A 152 18.92 -9.86 12.62
C SER A 152 18.10 -9.42 11.41
N TYR A 153 16.84 -9.02 11.62
CA TYR A 153 15.98 -8.52 10.55
C TYR A 153 16.07 -7.00 10.42
N TYR A 154 16.12 -6.51 9.18
CA TYR A 154 15.89 -5.10 8.90
C TYR A 154 14.41 -4.75 9.01
N THR A 155 14.12 -3.63 9.67
CA THR A 155 12.76 -3.08 9.74
C THR A 155 12.36 -2.45 8.41
N ARG A 156 11.06 -2.51 8.10
CA ARG A 156 10.46 -1.89 6.91
C ARG A 156 9.33 -0.98 7.36
N ILE A 157 9.22 0.18 6.71
CA ILE A 157 8.15 1.14 6.98
C ILE A 157 6.82 0.63 6.40
N LEU A 158 6.88 0.02 5.22
CA LEU A 158 5.74 -0.60 4.54
C LEU A 158 5.81 -2.13 4.70
N PRO A 159 4.65 -2.79 4.83
CA PRO A 159 4.61 -4.24 4.87
C PRO A 159 5.03 -4.83 3.51
N PRO A 160 5.60 -6.05 3.50
CA PRO A 160 5.82 -6.80 2.26
C PRO A 160 4.50 -7.05 1.53
N VAL A 161 4.59 -7.23 0.21
CA VAL A 161 3.45 -7.67 -0.60
C VAL A 161 3.01 -9.06 -0.10
N PRO A 162 1.71 -9.29 0.15
CA PRO A 162 1.22 -10.61 0.52
C PRO A 162 1.52 -11.66 -0.58
N GLU A 163 1.93 -12.86 -0.17
CA GLU A 163 2.25 -13.97 -1.08
C GLU A 163 1.02 -14.51 -1.82
N ASP A 164 -0.19 -14.22 -1.33
CA ASP A 164 -1.47 -14.61 -1.94
C ASP A 164 -1.97 -13.61 -3.00
N CYS A 165 -1.14 -12.63 -3.38
CA CYS A 165 -1.44 -11.73 -4.48
C CYS A 165 -1.13 -12.34 -5.86
N PRO A 166 -1.92 -12.02 -6.89
CA PRO A 166 -1.73 -12.57 -8.24
C PRO A 166 -0.46 -12.06 -8.93
N LEU A 167 0.02 -10.87 -8.53
CA LEU A 167 1.17 -10.20 -9.14
C LEU A 167 2.19 -9.81 -8.06
N PRO A 168 3.48 -9.69 -8.41
CA PRO A 168 4.54 -9.36 -7.45
C PRO A 168 4.41 -7.97 -6.82
N MET A 169 3.63 -7.07 -7.44
CA MET A 169 3.32 -5.73 -6.90
C MET A 169 1.84 -5.60 -6.50
N GLY A 170 1.21 -6.71 -6.08
CA GLY A 170 -0.19 -6.75 -5.67
C GLY A 170 -1.13 -7.04 -6.85
N THR A 171 -1.72 -6.00 -7.44
CA THR A 171 -2.73 -6.13 -8.52
C THR A 171 -2.40 -5.35 -9.80
N LYS A 172 -1.31 -4.57 -9.76
CA LYS A 172 -0.86 -3.74 -10.89
C LYS A 172 0.63 -3.99 -11.10
N ALA A 173 0.95 -4.85 -12.07
CA ALA A 173 2.31 -5.12 -12.53
C ALA A 173 2.25 -5.79 -13.90
N GLN A 174 3.38 -5.87 -14.60
CA GLN A 174 3.56 -6.89 -15.64
C GLN A 174 3.81 -8.25 -14.96
N ASP A 175 3.39 -9.34 -15.60
CA ASP A 175 3.50 -10.71 -15.05
C ASP A 175 4.96 -11.14 -14.80
N LYS A 176 5.93 -10.45 -15.41
CA LYS A 176 7.37 -10.73 -15.30
C LYS A 176 8.12 -9.47 -14.88
N TYR A 177 8.98 -9.59 -13.87
CA TYR A 177 9.91 -8.52 -13.49
C TYR A 177 11.02 -8.42 -14.55
N GLU A 178 11.53 -7.22 -14.77
CA GLU A 178 12.74 -7.00 -15.56
C GLU A 178 13.95 -7.08 -14.62
N CYS A 179 14.74 -8.15 -14.74
CA CYS A 179 15.96 -8.30 -13.95
C CYS A 179 17.05 -7.41 -14.52
N HIS A 180 17.46 -6.38 -13.78
CA HIS A 180 18.72 -5.71 -14.07
C HIS A 180 19.86 -6.51 -13.43
N HIS A 181 20.61 -7.25 -14.26
CA HIS A 181 21.94 -7.84 -14.02
C HIS A 181 22.14 -8.79 -12.82
N ILE A 182 21.11 -9.45 -12.28
CA ILE A 182 21.28 -10.63 -11.43
C ILE A 182 20.22 -11.66 -11.83
N SER A 183 20.65 -12.91 -12.01
CA SER A 183 19.82 -14.05 -12.38
C SER A 183 18.63 -14.15 -11.43
N CYS A 184 17.44 -13.79 -11.90
CA CYS A 184 16.25 -14.08 -11.15
C CYS A 184 15.88 -15.53 -11.42
N ASN A 185 16.18 -16.39 -10.46
CA ASN A 185 15.63 -17.73 -10.48
C ASN A 185 14.15 -17.59 -10.13
N ASP A 186 13.29 -18.04 -11.04
CA ASP A 186 11.85 -17.85 -10.96
C ASP A 186 11.28 -18.24 -9.58
N THR A 187 10.32 -17.44 -9.13
CA THR A 187 9.30 -17.68 -8.07
C THR A 187 9.49 -17.14 -6.66
N LYS A 188 10.59 -16.50 -6.25
CA LYS A 188 10.60 -15.75 -4.98
C LYS A 188 11.56 -14.58 -5.06
N ILE A 189 11.07 -13.38 -4.81
CA ILE A 189 11.91 -12.33 -4.23
C ILE A 189 12.29 -12.89 -2.86
N SER A 190 13.41 -13.60 -2.80
CA SER A 190 14.01 -13.99 -1.54
C SER A 190 14.23 -12.69 -0.79
N SER A 191 13.40 -12.49 0.23
CA SER A 191 13.72 -11.74 1.41
C SER A 191 15.17 -12.05 1.79
N TRP A 192 16.08 -11.14 1.45
CA TRP A 192 17.40 -11.10 2.04
C TRP A 192 17.27 -10.88 3.55
#